data_AF-A0A944YI11-F1
#
_entry.id   AF-A0A944YI11-F1
#
_cell.length_a   1.000
_cell.length_b   1.000
_cell.length_c   1.000
_cell.angle_alpha   90.00
_cell.angle_beta   90.00
_cell.angle_gamma   90.00
#
_symmetry.space_group_name_H-M   'P 1'
#
loop_
_entity.id
_entity.type
_entity.pdbx_description
1 polymer ?
#
loop_
_entity_poly.entity_id
_entity_poly.type
_entity_poly.pdbx_seq_one_letter_code
_entity_poly.pdbx_strand_id
1 'polypeptide(L)'
;VASRGLDISNVTHVINYDVPQHSEDYVHRIGRTGRAKTEGEAFTLCKPEELPMVESIEKLLGNPLPRKFVDDFAYREAPESLVPTGAVVSKKRNRGFGKQVSFGSRRRR
;
A
#
# COMPACT_ATOMS: atom_id res chain seq x y z
N VAL A 1 -25.64 7.69 3.82
CA VAL A 1 -24.53 6.81 3.35
C VAL A 1 -25.14 5.70 2.51
N ALA A 2 -24.77 5.56 1.23
CA ALA A 2 -25.45 4.71 0.24
C ALA A 2 -24.57 3.54 -0.30
N SER A 3 -23.53 3.13 0.44
CA SER A 3 -22.56 2.12 -0.04
C SER A 3 -22.93 0.66 0.29
N ARG A 4 -23.98 0.42 1.09
CA ARG A 4 -24.43 -0.94 1.40
C ARG A 4 -25.38 -1.44 0.31
N GLY A 5 -24.94 -2.42 -0.48
CA GLY A 5 -25.80 -3.14 -1.43
C GLY A 5 -25.60 -2.84 -2.92
N LEU A 6 -24.61 -2.03 -3.29
CA LEU A 6 -24.22 -1.83 -4.70
C LEU A 6 -22.99 -2.69 -5.01
N ASP A 7 -23.21 -3.80 -5.72
CA ASP A 7 -22.14 -4.58 -6.35
C ASP A 7 -21.85 -3.98 -7.72
N ILE A 8 -20.83 -3.14 -7.78
CA ILE A 8 -20.38 -2.52 -9.03
C ILE A 8 -19.28 -3.42 -9.58
N SER A 9 -19.62 -4.16 -10.64
CA SER A 9 -18.64 -4.96 -11.37
C SER A 9 -17.68 -4.06 -12.16
N ASN A 10 -16.44 -4.51 -12.32
CA ASN A 10 -15.42 -3.87 -13.17
C ASN A 10 -14.99 -2.46 -12.76
N VAL A 11 -14.86 -2.18 -11.46
CA VAL A 11 -14.25 -0.92 -11.01
C VAL A 11 -12.78 -0.90 -11.42
N THR A 12 -12.41 0.05 -12.29
CA THR A 12 -11.03 0.21 -12.79
C THR A 12 -10.19 1.13 -11.91
N HIS A 13 -10.83 2.08 -11.22
CA HIS A 13 -10.16 3.08 -10.40
C HIS A 13 -10.88 3.28 -9.07
N VAL A 14 -10.12 3.40 -8.00
CA VAL A 14 -10.60 3.80 -6.67
C VAL A 14 -9.89 5.09 -6.26
N ILE A 15 -10.66 6.12 -5.92
CA ILE A 15 -10.11 7.40 -5.49
C ILE A 15 -10.57 7.65 -4.05
N ASN A 16 -9.62 7.63 -3.11
CA ASN A 16 -9.84 8.10 -1.76
C ASN A 16 -9.68 9.62 -1.75
N TYR A 17 -10.80 10.33 -1.57
CA TYR A 17 -10.79 11.79 -1.53
C TYR A 17 -10.12 12.33 -0.26
N ASP A 18 -10.29 11.63 0.87
CA ASP A 18 -9.57 11.85 2.11
C ASP A 18 -8.89 10.55 2.54
N VAL A 19 -7.75 10.68 3.25
CA VAL A 19 -7.03 9.53 3.79
C VAL A 19 -7.90 8.81 4.83
N PRO A 20 -8.09 7.48 4.72
CA PRO A 20 -8.82 6.72 5.74
C PRO A 20 -8.17 6.84 7.12
N GLN A 21 -8.98 7.02 8.17
CA GLN A 21 -8.49 7.12 9.55
C GLN A 21 -7.90 5.81 10.07
N HIS A 22 -8.43 4.69 9.58
CA HIS A 22 -7.93 3.35 9.87
C HIS A 22 -7.32 2.75 8.62
N SER A 23 -6.15 2.14 8.74
CA SER A 23 -5.41 1.59 7.61
C SER A 23 -6.10 0.36 7.00
N GLU A 24 -6.90 -0.37 7.78
CA GLU A 24 -7.72 -1.48 7.29
C GLU A 24 -8.80 -0.99 6.31
N ASP A 25 -9.37 0.19 6.56
CA ASP A 25 -10.37 0.79 5.66
C ASP A 25 -9.78 1.13 4.30
N TYR A 26 -8.50 1.51 4.24
CA TYR A 26 -7.79 1.70 2.99
C TYR A 26 -7.80 0.41 2.16
N VAL A 27 -7.42 -0.73 2.76
CA VAL A 27 -7.40 -2.05 2.08
C VAL A 27 -8.80 -2.44 1.60
N HIS A 28 -9.82 -2.24 2.43
CA HIS A 28 -11.20 -2.56 2.08
C HIS A 28 -11.74 -1.73 0.89
N ARG A 29 -11.36 -0.45 0.82
CA ARG A 29 -11.72 0.46 -0.27
C ARG A 29 -11.01 0.11 -1.57
N ILE A 30 -9.68 -0.05 -1.55
CA ILE A 30 -8.94 -0.37 -2.78
C ILE A 30 -9.27 -1.78 -3.29
N GLY A 31 -9.71 -2.69 -2.42
CA GLY A 31 -10.20 -4.01 -2.80
C GLY A 31 -11.47 -4.00 -3.67
N ARG A 32 -12.01 -2.82 -4.04
CA ARG A 32 -13.05 -2.70 -5.07
C ARG A 32 -12.50 -2.85 -6.49
N THR A 33 -11.21 -2.56 -6.74
CA THR A 33 -10.56 -2.70 -8.05
C THR A 33 -9.59 -3.90 -8.11
N GLY A 34 -9.00 -4.18 -9.27
CA GLY A 34 -7.95 -5.19 -9.44
C GLY A 34 -8.37 -6.65 -9.23
N ARG A 35 -9.64 -6.98 -9.49
CA ARG A 35 -10.22 -8.33 -9.29
C ARG A 35 -10.02 -9.21 -10.53
N ALA A 36 -10.10 -10.54 -10.37
CA ALA A 36 -10.16 -11.49 -11.50
C ALA A 36 -9.02 -11.35 -12.56
N LYS A 37 -7.79 -11.04 -12.12
CA LYS A 37 -6.61 -10.79 -12.97
C LYS A 37 -6.67 -9.53 -13.83
N THR A 38 -7.61 -8.63 -13.58
CA THR A 38 -7.58 -7.30 -14.20
C THR A 38 -6.67 -6.38 -13.40
N GLU A 39 -6.03 -5.44 -14.09
CA GLU A 39 -5.33 -4.35 -13.44
C GLU A 39 -6.34 -3.34 -12.88
N GLY A 40 -5.92 -2.58 -11.87
CA GLY A 40 -6.74 -1.60 -11.20
C GLY A 40 -5.85 -0.60 -10.48
N GLU A 41 -6.26 0.67 -10.49
CA GLU A 41 -5.49 1.75 -9.87
C GLU A 41 -6.21 2.33 -8.67
N ALA A 42 -5.44 2.68 -7.64
CA ALA A 42 -5.94 3.34 -6.46
C ALA A 42 -5.14 4.61 -6.19
N PHE A 43 -5.85 5.74 -6.07
CA PHE A 43 -5.28 7.03 -5.74
C PHE A 43 -5.84 7.51 -4.41
N THR A 44 -5.00 8.13 -3.60
CA THR A 44 -5.42 8.77 -2.35
C THR A 44 -4.92 10.20 -2.37
N LEU A 45 -5.86 11.13 -2.25
CA LEU A 45 -5.53 12.53 -2.04
C LEU A 45 -5.21 12.70 -0.56
N CYS A 46 -4.16 13.46 -0.27
CA CYS A 46 -3.64 13.63 1.07
C CYS A 46 -3.31 15.09 1.32
N LYS A 47 -3.74 15.61 2.47
CA LYS A 47 -3.30 16.90 2.99
C LYS A 47 -2.07 16.71 3.90
N PRO A 48 -1.27 17.76 4.14
CA PRO A 48 -0.12 17.67 5.05
C PRO A 48 -0.49 17.16 6.44
N GLU A 49 -1.65 17.54 6.96
CA GLU A 49 -2.09 17.13 8.30
C GLU A 49 -2.47 15.64 8.38
N GLU A 50 -2.68 15.00 7.24
CA GLU A 50 -3.12 13.61 7.11
C GLU A 50 -1.95 12.62 6.92
N LEU A 51 -0.72 13.13 6.83
CA LEU A 51 0.50 12.31 6.69
C LEU A 51 0.65 11.20 7.74
N PRO A 52 0.31 11.40 9.04
CA PRO A 52 0.39 10.31 10.03
C PRO A 52 -0.53 9.13 9.69
N MET A 53 -1.68 9.40 9.05
CA MET A 53 -2.59 8.34 8.59
C MET A 53 -1.99 7.61 7.38
N VAL A 54 -1.34 8.33 6.46
CA VAL A 54 -0.61 7.71 5.35
C VAL A 54 0.51 6.80 5.87
N GLU A 55 1.28 7.23 6.85
CA GLU A 55 2.32 6.40 7.46
C GLU A 55 1.76 5.13 8.09
N SER A 56 0.57 5.19 8.69
CA SER A 56 -0.09 4.01 9.25
C SER A 56 -0.47 2.99 8.17
N ILE A 57 -0.89 3.48 6.99
CA ILE A 57 -1.18 2.66 5.80
C ILE A 57 0.11 2.04 5.27
N GLU A 58 1.18 2.83 5.11
CA GLU A 58 2.49 2.34 4.65
C GLU A 58 3.06 1.27 5.58
N LYS A 59 2.91 1.44 6.90
CA LYS A 59 3.28 0.43 7.90
C LYS A 59 2.49 -0.87 7.73
N LEU A 60 1.18 -0.78 7.49
CA LEU A 60 0.33 -1.95 7.24
C LEU A 60 0.71 -2.66 5.93
N LEU A 61 1.00 -1.90 4.87
CA LEU A 61 1.42 -2.44 3.57
C LEU A 61 2.86 -2.96 3.55
N GLY A 62 3.68 -2.55 4.53
CA GLY A 62 5.10 -2.87 4.64
C GLY A 62 5.99 -2.17 3.60
N ASN A 63 5.44 -1.24 2.81
CA ASN A 63 6.16 -0.49 1.78
C ASN A 63 5.62 0.95 1.70
N PRO A 64 6.46 1.94 1.38
CA PRO A 64 6.01 3.32 1.18
C PRO A 64 5.14 3.44 -0.08
N LEU A 65 4.16 4.35 -0.02
CA LEU A 65 3.30 4.66 -1.16
C LEU A 65 3.99 5.70 -2.06
N PRO A 66 3.99 5.50 -3.40
CA PRO A 66 4.54 6.50 -4.32
C PRO A 66 3.77 7.82 -4.20
N ARG A 67 4.46 8.90 -3.84
CA ARG A 67 3.90 10.25 -3.79
C ARG A 67 4.02 10.88 -5.18
N LYS A 68 2.90 11.34 -5.72
CA LYS A 68 2.83 12.05 -7.01
C LYS A 68 2.36 13.47 -6.76
N PHE A 69 3.03 14.42 -7.40
CA PHE A 69 2.65 15.82 -7.42
C PHE A 69 2.30 16.21 -8.85
N VAL A 70 1.42 17.19 -8.99
CA VAL A 70 0.96 17.69 -10.28
C VAL A 70 1.79 18.92 -10.62
N ASP A 71 2.33 18.95 -11.83
CA ASP A 71 3.06 20.10 -12.35
C ASP A 71 2.14 21.33 -12.40
N ASP A 72 2.70 22.50 -12.14
CA ASP A 72 1.99 23.80 -12.12
C ASP A 72 0.83 23.90 -11.12
N PHE A 73 0.75 23.00 -10.12
CA PHE A 73 -0.21 23.12 -9.03
C PHE A 73 0.34 23.97 -7.88
N ALA A 74 -0.43 24.98 -7.46
CA ALA A 74 -0.07 25.85 -6.36
C ALA A 74 -0.29 25.16 -4.99
N TYR A 75 0.68 24.36 -4.56
CA TYR A 75 0.68 23.76 -3.23
C TYR A 75 0.94 24.80 -2.14
N ARG A 76 0.27 24.65 -0.99
CA ARG A 76 0.52 25.49 0.20
C ARG A 76 1.89 25.23 0.81
N GLU A 77 2.34 23.99 0.74
CA GLU A 77 3.63 23.53 1.26
C GLU A 77 4.45 22.97 0.11
N ALA A 78 5.78 23.08 0.21
CA ALA A 78 6.67 22.57 -0.81
C ALA A 78 6.52 21.03 -0.93
N PRO A 79 6.34 20.47 -2.14
CA PRO A 79 6.24 19.02 -2.35
C PRO A 79 7.38 18.21 -1.71
N GLU A 80 8.59 18.77 -1.71
CA GLU A 80 9.81 18.13 -1.22
C GLU A 80 9.76 17.82 0.28
N SER A 81 9.12 18.67 1.08
CA SER A 81 8.96 18.43 2.53
C SER A 81 7.90 17.37 2.82
N LEU A 82 7.02 17.10 1.86
CA LEU A 82 5.95 16.12 1.95
C LEU A 82 6.37 14.76 1.39
N VAL A 83 7.66 14.51 1.14
CA VAL A 83 8.19 13.18 0.77
C VAL A 83 8.96 12.62 1.97
N PRO A 84 8.73 11.37 2.39
CA PRO A 84 9.43 10.85 3.55
C PRO A 84 10.88 10.63 3.12
N THR A 85 11.82 11.23 3.84
CA THR A 85 13.26 11.10 3.57
C THR A 85 13.79 9.68 3.86
N GLY A 86 12.91 8.79 4.35
CA GLY A 86 13.21 7.42 4.76
C GLY A 86 13.24 6.44 3.59
N ALA A 87 14.41 5.80 3.45
CA ALA A 87 14.79 4.69 2.57
C ALA A 87 13.67 4.05 1.73
N VAL A 88 13.78 4.22 0.41
CA VAL A 88 13.31 3.24 -0.57
C VAL A 88 13.93 1.90 -0.18
N VAL A 89 13.19 1.04 0.52
CA VAL A 89 13.69 -0.30 0.89
C VAL A 89 13.88 -1.06 -0.42
N SER A 90 15.13 -1.07 -0.88
CA SER A 90 15.56 -1.81 -2.04
C SER A 90 15.09 -3.25 -1.88
N LYS A 91 14.30 -3.68 -2.87
CA LYS A 91 13.74 -5.01 -3.08
C LYS A 91 14.82 -6.07 -2.88
N LYS A 92 15.03 -6.53 -1.64
CA LYS A 92 16.03 -7.57 -1.34
C LYS A 92 15.42 -8.91 -1.72
N ARG A 93 15.73 -9.28 -2.97
CA ARG A 93 15.61 -10.57 -3.65
C ARG A 93 15.43 -11.76 -2.69
N ASN A 94 14.44 -12.59 -3.00
CA ASN A 94 14.35 -14.01 -2.65
C ASN A 94 15.74 -14.63 -2.46
N ARG A 95 16.08 -14.98 -1.22
CA ARG A 95 17.01 -16.07 -0.94
C ARG A 95 16.19 -17.17 -0.29
N GLY A 96 15.85 -18.17 -1.12
CA GLY A 96 15.27 -19.41 -0.68
C GLY A 96 16.05 -19.97 0.50
N PHE A 97 15.33 -20.25 1.57
CA PHE A 97 15.84 -21.02 2.70
C PHE A 97 15.09 -22.35 2.77
N GLY A 98 15.08 -23.06 1.64
CA GLY A 98 14.97 -24.51 1.64
C GLY A 98 16.30 -25.09 2.09
N LYS A 99 16.61 -25.02 3.39
CA LYS A 99 17.65 -25.89 3.94
C LYS A 99 17.03 -27.27 4.14
N GLN A 100 17.40 -28.18 3.25
CA GLN A 100 17.25 -29.63 3.42
C GLN A 100 17.66 -30.03 4.84
N VAL A 101 16.72 -30.56 5.61
CA VAL A 101 17.04 -31.30 6.83
C VAL A 101 17.35 -32.73 6.38
N SER A 102 18.63 -33.00 6.15
CA SER A 102 19.12 -34.35 5.84
C SER A 102 18.98 -35.24 7.07
N PHE A 103 18.18 -36.30 6.95
CA PHE A 103 18.17 -37.43 7.88
C PHE A 103 19.54 -38.10 7.90
N GLY A 104 20.04 -38.43 9.09
CA GLY A 104 21.36 -39.04 9.27
C GLY A 104 21.52 -39.80 10.59
N SER A 105 21.09 -41.07 10.56
CA SER A 105 21.58 -42.22 11.34
C SER A 105 21.80 -42.11 12.86
N ARG A 106 20.90 -42.77 13.61
CA ARG A 106 21.18 -43.31 14.96
C ARG A 106 22.45 -44.15 14.93
N ARG A 107 23.41 -43.86 15.81
CA ARG A 107 24.54 -44.73 16.12
C ARG A 107 24.41 -45.22 17.56
N ARG A 108 24.43 -46.55 17.69
CA ARG A 108 24.34 -47.36 18.91
C ARG A 108 25.33 -46.93 20.00
N ARG A 109 24.90 -47.06 21.25
CA ARG A 109 25.66 -47.73 22.31
C ARG A 109 24.71 -48.62 23.09
#